data_AF-A0A2C9W1V5-F1
#
_entry.id   AF-A0A2C9W1V5-F1
#
_cell.length_a   1.000
_cell.length_b   1.000
_cell.length_c   1.000
_cell.angle_alpha   90.00
_cell.angle_beta   90.00
_cell.angle_gamma   90.00
#
_symmetry.space_group_name_H-M   'P 1'
#
loop_
_entity.id
_entity.type
_entity.pdbx_description
1 polymer ?
#
loop_
_entity_poly.entity_id
_entity_poly.type
_entity_poly.pdbx_seq_one_letter_code
_entity_poly.pdbx_strand_id
1 'polypeptide(L)'
;MKTMEERRARSLMVVFMVLGMAVGQSNASSFGDCYKGCFLLCVLTTSNSLVSCGAECLKDCIIPSSITSLTGKEQTHYFCKFGCASSLCTNFSTKQDPGEEKVAKCVDSCSSRCSKNFSP
;
A
#
# COMPACT_ATOMS: atom_id res chain seq x y z
N MET A 1 -22.83 10.38 34.04
CA MET A 1 -23.18 10.86 32.68
C MET A 1 -22.00 11.42 31.88
N LYS A 2 -20.83 11.72 32.48
CA LYS A 2 -19.63 12.26 31.77
C LYS A 2 -18.84 11.24 30.91
N THR A 3 -18.98 9.94 31.17
CA THR A 3 -18.12 8.88 30.60
C THR A 3 -18.56 8.39 29.21
N MET A 4 -19.85 8.52 28.86
CA MET A 4 -20.38 8.12 27.54
C MET A 4 -19.97 9.10 26.45
N GLU A 5 -19.99 10.40 26.74
CA GLU A 5 -19.52 11.45 25.82
C GLU A 5 -18.01 11.35 25.57
N GLU A 6 -17.20 11.06 26.59
CA GLU A 6 -15.74 10.89 26.39
C GLU A 6 -15.42 9.64 25.56
N ARG A 7 -16.13 8.53 25.77
CA ARG A 7 -16.00 7.31 24.95
C ARG A 7 -16.49 7.52 23.52
N ARG A 8 -17.59 8.26 23.35
CA ARG A 8 -18.12 8.63 22.03
C ARG A 8 -17.18 9.59 21.32
N ALA A 9 -16.61 10.57 22.01
CA ALA A 9 -15.60 11.48 21.49
C ALA A 9 -14.32 10.73 21.10
N ARG A 10 -13.83 9.82 21.94
CA ARG A 10 -12.67 8.95 21.60
C ARG A 10 -12.95 8.07 20.39
N SER A 11 -14.12 7.44 20.32
CA SER A 11 -14.52 6.61 19.18
C SER A 11 -14.63 7.43 17.90
N LEU A 12 -15.26 8.60 17.97
CA LEU A 12 -15.35 9.54 16.85
C LEU A 12 -13.95 10.02 16.44
N MET A 13 -13.06 10.36 17.38
CA MET A 13 -11.68 10.74 17.08
C MET A 13 -10.90 9.64 16.35
N VAL A 14 -11.07 8.36 16.75
CA VAL A 14 -10.46 7.22 16.06
C VAL A 14 -11.04 7.07 14.65
N VAL A 15 -12.36 7.17 14.50
CA VAL A 15 -13.03 7.12 13.18
C VAL A 15 -12.59 8.28 12.29
N PHE A 16 -12.48 9.50 12.82
CA PHE A 16 -11.98 10.68 12.09
C PHE A 16 -10.49 10.57 11.76
N MET A 17 -9.66 9.94 12.60
CA MET A 17 -8.27 9.63 12.25
C MET A 17 -8.19 8.60 11.11
N VAL A 18 -8.99 7.53 11.18
CA VAL A 18 -9.03 6.50 10.13
C VAL A 18 -9.55 7.09 8.80
N LEU A 19 -10.61 7.91 8.86
CA LEU A 19 -11.13 8.62 7.69
C LEU A 19 -10.16 9.71 7.20
N GLY A 20 -9.44 10.38 8.10
CA GLY A 20 -8.40 11.36 7.76
C GLY A 20 -7.19 10.74 7.07
N MET A 21 -6.83 9.51 7.44
CA MET A 21 -5.85 8.69 6.71
C MET A 21 -6.39 8.24 5.35
N ALA A 22 -7.67 7.88 5.25
CA ALA A 22 -8.32 7.49 3.99
C ALA A 22 -8.48 8.66 3.00
N VAL A 23 -8.55 9.92 3.47
CA VAL A 23 -8.70 11.13 2.65
C VAL A 23 -7.33 11.81 2.36
N GLY A 24 -6.23 11.30 2.94
CA GLY A 24 -4.94 11.99 3.03
C GLY A 24 -3.83 11.59 2.05
N GLN A 25 -4.08 10.79 1.01
CA GLN A 25 -3.06 10.49 -0.02
C GLN A 25 -3.30 11.22 -1.36
N SER A 26 -3.77 12.47 -1.29
CA SER A 26 -3.54 13.43 -2.38
C SER A 26 -2.29 14.23 -2.07
N ASN A 27 -1.13 13.67 -2.37
CA ASN A 27 0.16 14.32 -2.64
C ASN A 27 1.11 13.20 -3.12
N ALA A 28 1.93 13.46 -4.13
CA ALA A 28 2.85 12.48 -4.72
C ALA A 28 3.94 12.01 -3.72
N SER A 29 3.56 11.22 -2.72
CA SER A 29 4.48 10.44 -1.91
C SER A 29 5.14 9.40 -2.82
N SER A 30 6.46 9.25 -2.73
CA SER A 30 7.16 8.21 -3.47
C SER A 30 6.57 6.84 -3.11
N PHE A 31 6.69 5.84 -3.99
CA PHE A 31 6.24 4.48 -3.69
C PHE A 31 6.83 3.99 -2.35
N GLY A 32 8.10 4.32 -2.06
CA GLY A 32 8.75 3.95 -0.80
C GLY A 32 8.07 4.54 0.43
N ASP A 33 7.70 5.82 0.40
CA ASP A 33 7.01 6.49 1.51
C ASP A 33 5.60 5.91 1.72
N CYS A 34 4.87 5.68 0.62
CA CYS A 34 3.56 5.04 0.66
C CYS A 34 3.65 3.65 1.31
N TYR A 35 4.57 2.83 0.81
CA TYR A 35 4.73 1.45 1.26
C TYR A 35 5.13 1.37 2.73
N LYS A 36 6.11 2.20 3.13
CA LYS A 36 6.57 2.27 4.52
C LYS A 36 5.45 2.64 5.48
N GLY A 37 4.71 3.71 5.16
CA GLY A 37 3.60 4.19 5.97
C GLY A 37 2.50 3.14 6.11
N CYS A 38 2.07 2.55 5.00
CA CYS A 38 1.06 1.51 5.00
C CYS A 38 1.53 0.27 5.78
N PHE A 39 2.75 -0.19 5.57
CA PHE A 39 3.25 -1.43 6.17
C PHE A 39 3.33 -1.33 7.69
N LEU A 40 3.90 -0.22 8.19
CA LEU A 40 3.94 0.04 9.63
C LEU A 40 2.54 0.12 10.23
N LEU A 41 1.61 0.81 9.56
CA LEU A 41 0.23 0.90 10.04
C LEU A 41 -0.46 -0.48 10.07
N CYS A 42 -0.29 -1.30 9.04
CA CYS A 42 -0.87 -2.64 8.96
C CYS A 42 -0.36 -3.54 10.09
N VAL A 43 0.95 -3.58 10.32
CA VAL A 43 1.57 -4.42 11.36
C VAL A 43 1.18 -3.98 12.78
N LEU A 44 0.91 -2.68 12.99
CA LEU A 44 0.52 -2.14 14.29
C LEU A 44 -0.98 -2.30 14.59
N THR A 45 -1.82 -2.14 13.57
CA THR A 45 -3.29 -2.18 13.72
C THR A 45 -3.86 -3.58 13.63
N THR A 46 -3.19 -4.47 12.89
CA THR A 46 -3.72 -5.79 12.57
C THR A 46 -2.73 -6.88 12.98
N SER A 47 -3.22 -7.98 13.57
CA SER A 47 -2.41 -9.18 13.84
C SER A 47 -2.14 -10.00 12.56
N ASN A 48 -1.96 -9.33 11.43
CA ASN A 48 -1.70 -9.93 10.13
C ASN A 48 -0.24 -10.37 10.02
N SER A 49 0.04 -11.32 9.12
CA SER A 49 1.42 -11.69 8.80
C SER A 49 2.12 -10.56 8.05
N LEU A 50 3.45 -10.50 8.17
CA LEU A 50 4.28 -9.53 7.44
C LEU A 50 4.05 -9.61 5.93
N VAL A 51 3.89 -10.81 5.39
CA VAL A 51 3.61 -11.05 3.97
C VAL A 51 2.24 -10.48 3.58
N SER A 52 1.22 -10.65 4.43
CA SER A 52 -0.12 -10.11 4.18
C SER A 52 -0.10 -8.59 4.15
N CYS A 53 0.53 -7.95 5.15
CA CYS A 53 0.71 -6.50 5.16
C CYS A 53 1.51 -6.00 3.96
N GLY A 54 2.56 -6.73 3.58
CA GLY A 54 3.34 -6.40 2.40
C GLY A 54 2.51 -6.45 1.12
N ALA A 55 1.69 -7.48 0.93
CA ALA A 55 0.84 -7.62 -0.25
C ALA A 55 -0.26 -6.56 -0.29
N GLU A 56 -0.90 -6.26 0.84
CA GLU A 56 -1.95 -5.24 0.95
C GLU A 56 -1.39 -3.84 0.64
N CYS A 57 -0.23 -3.50 1.20
CA CYS A 57 0.42 -2.23 0.91
C CYS A 57 0.96 -2.12 -0.51
N LEU A 58 1.40 -3.22 -1.13
CA LEU A 58 1.71 -3.23 -2.56
C LEU A 58 0.48 -2.91 -3.40
N LYS A 59 -0.69 -3.46 -3.05
CA LYS A 59 -1.94 -3.16 -3.76
C LYS A 59 -2.25 -1.67 -3.67
N ASP A 60 -2.23 -1.12 -2.47
CA ASP A 60 -2.62 0.27 -2.22
C ASP A 60 -1.63 1.29 -2.79
N CYS A 61 -0.34 0.93 -2.86
CA CYS A 61 0.70 1.83 -3.36
C CYS A 61 1.04 1.65 -4.85
N ILE A 62 0.66 0.54 -5.48
CA ILE A 62 0.88 0.30 -6.92
C ILE A 62 -0.37 0.62 -7.73
N ILE A 63 -1.54 0.17 -7.28
CA ILE A 63 -2.78 0.28 -8.05
C ILE A 63 -3.43 1.63 -7.77
N PRO A 64 -3.55 2.52 -8.78
CA PRO A 64 -4.18 3.81 -8.58
C PRO A 64 -5.67 3.63 -8.30
N SER A 65 -6.24 4.48 -7.45
CA SER A 65 -7.68 4.44 -7.12
C SER A 65 -8.58 4.64 -8.35
N SER A 66 -8.07 5.33 -9.37
CA SER A 66 -8.75 5.58 -10.65
C SER A 66 -8.40 4.55 -11.73
N ILE A 67 -8.04 3.32 -11.35
CA ILE A 67 -7.64 2.27 -12.29
C ILE A 67 -8.64 2.13 -13.46
N THR A 68 -9.95 2.16 -13.21
CA THR A 68 -11.00 2.06 -14.25
C THR A 68 -10.94 3.18 -15.32
N SER A 69 -10.31 4.31 -15.04
CA SER A 69 -10.15 5.43 -15.98
C SER A 69 -8.92 5.29 -16.89
N LEU A 70 -8.07 4.28 -16.66
CA LEU A 70 -6.86 4.03 -17.44
C LEU A 70 -7.13 3.22 -18.71
N THR A 71 -6.19 3.28 -19.65
CA THR A 71 -6.23 2.43 -20.84
C THR A 71 -6.02 0.97 -20.47
N GLY A 72 -6.55 0.03 -21.27
CA GLY A 72 -6.36 -1.41 -21.02
C GLY A 72 -4.89 -1.82 -20.88
N LYS A 73 -3.98 -1.18 -21.62
CA LYS A 73 -2.54 -1.42 -21.51
C LYS A 73 -1.98 -0.99 -20.15
N GLU A 74 -2.40 0.16 -19.64
CA GLU A 74 -1.99 0.64 -18.31
C GLU A 74 -2.56 -0.25 -17.21
N GLN A 75 -3.84 -0.65 -17.30
CA GLN A 75 -4.45 -1.62 -16.39
C GLN A 75 -3.59 -2.87 -16.28
N THR A 76 -3.27 -3.47 -17.43
CA THR A 76 -2.48 -4.69 -17.51
C THR A 76 -1.07 -4.48 -16.96
N HIS A 77 -0.46 -3.32 -17.19
CA HIS A 77 0.85 -2.99 -16.63
C HIS A 77 0.82 -2.95 -15.09
N TYR A 78 -0.17 -2.27 -14.50
CA TYR A 78 -0.34 -2.20 -13.05
C TYR A 78 -0.61 -3.57 -12.43
N PHE A 79 -1.49 -4.38 -13.01
CA PHE A 79 -1.77 -5.73 -12.51
C PHE A 79 -0.58 -6.67 -12.65
N CYS A 80 0.16 -6.59 -13.77
CA CYS A 80 1.41 -7.34 -13.94
C CYS A 80 2.45 -6.93 -12.87
N LYS A 81 2.63 -5.62 -12.68
CA LYS A 81 3.57 -5.07 -11.70
C LYS A 81 3.20 -5.51 -10.29
N PHE A 82 1.92 -5.43 -9.92
CA PHE A 82 1.41 -5.88 -8.63
C PHE A 82 1.62 -7.38 -8.42
N GLY A 83 1.21 -8.23 -9.37
CA GLY A 83 1.35 -9.69 -9.23
C GLY A 83 2.81 -10.15 -9.13
N CYS A 84 3.71 -9.53 -9.89
CA CYS A 84 5.14 -9.75 -9.77
C CYS A 84 5.65 -9.35 -8.38
N ALA A 85 5.26 -8.15 -7.91
CA ALA A 85 5.75 -7.63 -6.64
C ALA A 85 5.21 -8.39 -5.43
N SER A 86 3.93 -8.80 -5.45
CA SER A 86 3.33 -9.59 -4.37
C SER A 86 4.03 -10.94 -4.20
N SER A 87 4.48 -11.54 -5.32
CA SER A 87 5.19 -12.81 -5.33
C SER A 87 6.66 -12.69 -4.90
N LEU A 88 7.35 -11.63 -5.30
CA LEU A 88 8.82 -11.54 -5.16
C LEU A 88 9.29 -10.56 -4.08
N CYS A 89 8.54 -9.49 -3.81
CA CYS A 89 9.05 -8.37 -3.02
C CYS A 89 8.59 -8.38 -1.55
N THR A 90 7.52 -9.10 -1.21
CA THR A 90 6.91 -9.09 0.14
C THR A 90 7.81 -9.67 1.25
N ASN A 91 8.77 -10.52 0.89
CA ASN A 91 9.71 -11.12 1.84
C ASN A 91 10.86 -10.19 2.27
N PHE A 92 10.99 -9.01 1.66
CA PHE A 92 12.01 -8.04 2.07
C PHE A 92 11.65 -7.28 3.34
N SER A 93 10.37 -7.27 3.69
CA SER A 93 9.84 -6.52 4.82
C SER A 93 9.86 -7.36 6.10
N THR A 94 10.30 -6.74 7.18
CA THR A 94 10.37 -7.35 8.51
C THR A 94 9.58 -6.52 9.51
N LYS A 95 9.39 -7.03 10.74
CA LYS A 95 8.67 -6.30 11.79
C LYS A 95 9.36 -4.99 12.21
N GLN A 96 10.69 -4.92 12.08
CA GLN A 96 11.48 -3.75 12.49
C GLN A 96 11.81 -2.83 11.31
N ASP A 97 11.92 -3.39 10.11
CA ASP A 97 12.31 -2.68 8.90
C ASP A 97 11.34 -3.03 7.75
N PRO A 98 10.51 -2.09 7.31
CA PRO A 98 9.65 -2.24 6.14
C PRO A 98 10.43 -2.52 4.85
N GLY A 99 11.73 -2.23 4.80
CA GLY A 99 12.58 -2.52 3.64
C GLY A 99 12.20 -1.71 2.41
N GLU A 100 11.71 -0.47 2.59
CA GLU A 100 11.09 0.35 1.55
C GLU A 100 11.97 0.50 0.31
N GLU A 101 13.28 0.64 0.46
CA GLU A 101 14.23 0.78 -0.65
C GLU A 101 14.35 -0.53 -1.44
N LYS A 102 14.43 -1.68 -0.75
CA LYS A 102 14.53 -3.00 -1.39
C LYS A 102 13.23 -3.35 -2.11
N VAL A 103 12.10 -3.07 -1.47
CA VAL A 103 10.78 -3.27 -2.07
C VAL A 103 10.61 -2.36 -3.27
N ALA A 104 10.98 -1.08 -3.18
CA ALA A 104 10.93 -0.15 -4.32
C ALA A 104 11.75 -0.63 -5.51
N LYS A 105 13.02 -1.00 -5.30
CA LYS A 105 13.89 -1.55 -6.35
C LYS A 105 13.32 -2.83 -6.97
N CYS A 106 12.74 -3.71 -6.14
CA CYS A 106 12.08 -4.92 -6.63
C CYS A 106 10.84 -4.60 -7.48
N VAL A 107 10.02 -3.65 -7.05
CA VAL A 107 8.84 -3.15 -7.78
C VAL A 107 9.23 -2.49 -9.11
N ASP A 108 10.34 -1.76 -9.17
CA ASP A 108 10.87 -1.19 -10.41
C ASP A 108 11.40 -2.26 -11.37
N SER A 109 12.03 -3.31 -10.84
CA SER A 109 12.42 -4.49 -11.62
C SER A 109 11.19 -5.21 -12.20
N CYS A 110 10.13 -5.37 -11.41
CA CYS A 110 8.84 -5.90 -11.88
C CYS A 110 8.22 -5.00 -12.96
N SER A 111 8.20 -3.68 -12.76
CA SER A 111 7.73 -2.70 -13.73
C SER A 111 8.47 -2.85 -15.07
N SER A 112 9.80 -2.96 -15.02
CA SER A 112 10.65 -3.12 -16.19
C SER A 112 10.38 -4.45 -16.92
N ARG A 113 10.16 -5.55 -16.17
CA ARG A 113 9.77 -6.84 -16.75
C ARG A 113 8.41 -6.76 -17.44
N CYS A 114 7.43 -6.13 -16.81
CA CYS A 114 6.10 -5.97 -17.37
C CYS A 114 6.13 -5.11 -18.64
N SER A 115 6.86 -4.00 -18.65
CA SER A 115 6.98 -3.17 -19.86
C SER A 115 7.60 -3.92 -21.06
N LYS A 116 8.51 -4.88 -20.82
CA LYS A 116 9.15 -5.68 -21.88
C LYS A 116 8.25 -6.78 -22.45
N ASN A 117 7.35 -7.34 -21.64
CA ASN A 117 6.43 -8.40 -22.07
C ASN A 117 5.16 -7.85 -22.77
N PHE A 118 4.92 -6.53 -22.71
CA PHE A 118 3.79 -5.84 -23.34
C PHE A 118 4.22 -4.85 -24.45
N SER A 119 5.34 -5.13 -25.13
CA SER A 119 5.65 -4.50 -26.42
C SER A 119 4.69 -5.04 -27.49
N PRO A 120 4.04 -4.20 -28.30
CA PRO A 120 3.32 -4.68 -29.49
C PRO A 120 4.27 -5.37 -30.47
#